data_AF-A0A949RG36-F1
#
_entry.id   AF-A0A949RG36-F1
#
_cell.length_a   1.000
_cell.length_b   1.000
_cell.length_c   1.000
_cell.angle_alpha   90.00
_cell.angle_beta   90.00
_cell.angle_gamma   90.00
#
_symmetry.space_group_name_H-M   'P 1'
#
loop_
_entity.id
_entity.type
_entity.pdbx_description
1 polymer ?
#
loop_
_entity_poly.entity_id
_entity_poly.type
_entity_poly.pdbx_seq_one_letter_code
_entity_poly.pdbx_strand_id
1 'polypeptide(L)' 'MNTKNITDKEERKKAKRAARKAAPAKAKRAQGVARGSMKKKVPKMAKGQRKR' A
#
# COMPACT_ATOMS: atom_id res chain seq x y z
N MET A 1 8.67 9.39 -7.35
CA MET A 1 8.98 10.84 -7.29
C MET A 1 9.21 11.26 -5.85
N ASN A 2 10.34 11.91 -5.54
CA ASN A 2 10.60 12.50 -4.22
C ASN A 2 9.91 13.88 -4.13
N THR A 3 9.05 14.10 -3.14
CA THR A 3 8.32 15.37 -2.95
C THR A 3 8.70 16.07 -1.65
N LYS A 4 9.83 15.71 -1.03
CA LYS A 4 10.26 16.26 0.27
C LYS A 4 10.69 17.73 0.17
N ASN A 5 11.15 18.16 -1.00
CA ASN A 5 11.65 19.52 -1.24
C ASN A 5 10.56 20.50 -1.72
N ILE A 6 9.32 20.02 -1.94
CA ILE A 6 8.21 20.89 -2.36
C ILE A 6 7.57 21.47 -1.10
N THR A 7 7.80 22.76 -0.87
CA THR A 7 7.27 23.54 0.25
C THR A 7 5.79 23.88 0.04
N ASP A 8 5.41 24.20 -1.21
CA ASP A 8 4.03 24.48 -1.56
C ASP A 8 3.14 23.22 -1.51
N LYS A 9 1.99 23.36 -0.85
CA LYS A 9 1.08 22.24 -0.60
C LYS A 9 0.32 21.84 -1.85
N GLU A 10 -0.02 22.78 -2.72
CA GLU A 10 -0.80 22.54 -3.93
C GLU A 10 0.05 21.85 -5.00
N GLU A 11 1.25 22.35 -5.24
CA GLU A 11 2.24 21.78 -6.15
C GLU A 11 2.58 20.35 -5.73
N ARG A 12 2.82 20.12 -4.44
CA ARG A 12 3.09 18.79 -3.90
C ARG A 12 1.92 17.83 -4.13
N LYS A 13 0.67 18.32 -4.02
CA LYS A 13 -0.53 17.52 -4.28
C LYS A 13 -0.68 17.22 -5.77
N LYS A 14 -0.50 18.22 -6.65
CA LYS A 14 -0.57 18.07 -8.11
C LYS A 14 0.45 17.03 -8.59
N ALA A 15 1.70 17.14 -8.16
CA ALA A 15 2.77 16.20 -8.46
C ALA A 15 2.45 14.76 -7.99
N LYS A 16 1.97 14.59 -6.75
CA LYS A 16 1.56 13.26 -6.24
C LYS A 16 0.39 12.67 -7.02
N ARG A 17 -0.59 13.48 -7.42
CA ARG A 17 -1.74 13.03 -8.21
C ARG A 17 -1.32 12.61 -9.62
N ALA A 18 -0.48 13.40 -10.29
CA ALA A 18 0.07 13.06 -11.60
C ALA A 18 0.83 11.72 -11.55
N ALA A 19 1.71 11.55 -10.56
CA ALA A 19 2.44 10.30 -10.36
C ALA A 19 1.53 9.10 -10.10
N ARG A 20 0.42 9.27 -9.36
CA ARG A 20 -0.56 8.20 -9.14
C ARG A 20 -1.39 7.88 -10.38
N LYS A 21 -1.72 8.89 -11.20
CA LYS A 21 -2.48 8.72 -12.45
C LYS A 21 -1.64 8.01 -13.53
N ALA A 22 -0.35 8.32 -13.59
CA ALA A 22 0.60 7.67 -14.50
C ALA A 22 1.04 6.27 -14.04
N ALA A 23 0.78 5.90 -12.78
CA ALA A 23 1.15 4.58 -12.27
C ALA A 23 0.31 3.48 -12.96
N PRO A 24 0.93 2.35 -13.35
CA PRO A 24 0.22 1.26 -13.97
C PRO A 24 -0.85 0.70 -13.03
N ALA A 25 -1.95 0.21 -13.62
CA ALA A 25 -3.01 -0.45 -12.88
C ALA A 25 -2.43 -1.63 -12.09
N LYS A 26 -2.86 -1.77 -10.83
CA LYS A 26 -2.50 -2.94 -10.04
C LYS A 26 -3.13 -4.17 -10.66
N ALA A 27 -2.34 -5.24 -10.82
CA ALA A 27 -2.85 -6.51 -11.28
C ALA A 27 -4.01 -6.99 -10.39
N LYS A 28 -5.04 -7.58 -11.01
CA LYS A 28 -6.09 -8.28 -10.28
C LYS A 28 -5.46 -9.42 -9.47
N ARG A 29 -6.06 -9.76 -8.33
CA ARG A 29 -5.65 -10.97 -7.59
C ARG A 29 -5.79 -12.18 -8.51
N ALA A 30 -4.88 -13.14 -8.39
CA ALA A 30 -4.99 -14.40 -9.12
C ALA A 30 -6.32 -15.11 -8.77
N GLN A 31 -6.96 -15.70 -9.78
CA GLN A 31 -8.20 -16.47 -9.59
C GLN A 31 -7.91 -17.66 -8.67
N GLY A 32 -8.79 -17.92 -7.70
CA GLY A 32 -8.63 -18.99 -6.71
C GLY A 32 -7.86 -18.61 -5.43
N VAL A 33 -7.23 -17.43 -5.36
CA VAL A 33 -6.54 -16.98 -4.13
C VAL A 33 -7.55 -16.36 -3.16
N ALA A 34 -7.82 -17.07 -2.06
CA ALA A 34 -8.66 -16.59 -0.97
C ALA A 34 -8.14 -15.25 -0.40
N ARG A 35 -9.05 -14.35 -0.01
CA ARG A 35 -8.67 -13.10 0.66
C ARG A 35 -7.96 -13.43 1.97
N GLY A 36 -6.74 -12.91 2.16
CA GLY A 36 -5.96 -13.12 3.38
C GLY A 36 -5.03 -14.34 3.36
N SER A 37 -5.02 -15.16 2.32
CA SER A 37 -4.07 -16.29 2.19
C SER A 37 -2.61 -15.82 2.15
N MET A 38 -2.34 -14.65 1.55
CA MET A 38 -1.02 -14.01 1.55
C MET A 38 -0.76 -13.14 2.79
N LYS A 39 -1.61 -13.17 3.82
CA LYS A 39 -1.39 -12.40 5.06
C LYS A 39 -0.18 -12.97 5.78
N LYS A 40 0.88 -12.18 5.91
CA LYS A 40 2.11 -12.61 6.60
C LYS A 40 1.78 -13.05 8.03
N LYS A 41 2.30 -14.23 8.41
CA LYS A 41 2.20 -14.71 9.80
C LYS A 41 3.09 -13.81 10.66
N VAL A 42 2.49 -13.15 11.66
CA VAL A 42 3.27 -12.41 12.69
C VAL A 42 4.32 -13.37 13.30
N PRO A 43 5.61 -13.01 13.31
CA PRO A 43 6.69 -13.90 13.76
C PRO A 43 6.70 -14.11 15.28
N LYS A 44 6.28 -13.11 16.06
CA LYS A 44 6.14 -13.19 17.52
C LYS A 44 4.77 -12.67 17.93
N MET A 45 4.09 -13.41 18.79
CA MET A 45 2.76 -13.07 19.29
C MET A 45 2.82 -12.88 20.80
N ALA A 46 2.11 -11.88 21.32
CA ALA A 46 1.98 -11.71 22.77
C ALA A 46 1.19 -12.89 23.38
N LYS A 47 1.54 -13.30 24.60
CA LYS A 47 0.84 -14.38 25.31
C LYS A 47 -0.64 -13.98 25.46
N GLY A 48 -1.55 -14.83 24.97
CA GLY A 48 -2.99 -14.60 25.02
C GLY A 48 -3.61 -13.98 23.77
N GLN A 49 -2.82 -13.52 22.80
CA GLN A 49 -3.38 -13.09 21.52
C GLN A 49 -3.69 -14.32 20.66
N ARG A 50 -4.87 -14.38 20.03
CA ARG A 50 -5.25 -15.45 19.10
C ARG A 50 -5.41 -14.86 17.70
N LYS A 51 -4.90 -15.56 16.69
CA LYS A 51 -5.17 -15.22 15.28
C LYS A 51 -6.60 -15.64 14.97
N ARG A 52 -7.54 -14.71 15.11
CA ARG A 52 -8.79 -14.77 14.37
C ARG A 52 -8.57 -14.10 13.02
#